data_AF-A0A7C7QGX0-F1
#
_entry.id   AF-A0A7C7QGX0-F1
#
_cell.length_a   1.000
_cell.length_b   1.000
_cell.length_c   1.000
_cell.angle_alpha   90.00
_cell.angle_beta   90.00
_cell.angle_gamma   90.00
#
_symmetry.space_group_name_H-M   'P 1'
#
loop_
_entity.id
_entity.type
_entity.pdbx_description
1 polymer ?
#
loop_
_entity_poly.entity_id
_entity_poly.type
_entity_poly.pdbx_seq_one_letter_code
_entity_poly.pdbx_strand_id
1 'polypeptide(L)'
;MGRHRSRTTTEVDYQALTPLGGPEAHVRFAGRLQDRPVIWDARLLTLGAVYRHMRETGELRPGQSVTLTQFLEIEPAGDGICKLRVGLDVPCIDEPTVLKTLIMIHNYQRLQPGRHDYGPSRTFPDEN
;
A
#
# COMPACT_ATOMS: atom_id res chain seq x y z
N MET A 1 16.50 -4.74 41.03
CA MET A 1 15.63 -5.55 40.14
C MET A 1 14.51 -4.68 39.60
N GLY A 2 14.76 -3.91 38.53
CA GLY A 2 13.75 -3.11 37.85
C GLY A 2 13.42 -3.77 36.52
N ARG A 3 12.24 -4.37 36.39
CA ARG A 3 11.75 -4.93 35.13
C ARG A 3 11.54 -3.78 34.14
N HIS A 4 12.51 -3.56 33.25
CA HIS A 4 12.28 -2.77 32.06
C HIS A 4 11.24 -3.50 31.21
N ARG A 5 10.01 -2.96 31.19
CA ARG A 5 9.04 -3.32 30.17
C ARG A 5 9.65 -2.85 28.86
N SER A 6 10.17 -3.78 28.06
CA SER A 6 10.46 -3.54 26.65
C SER A 6 9.14 -3.12 26.00
N ARG A 7 8.96 -1.81 25.79
CA ARG A 7 8.06 -1.35 24.73
C ARG A 7 8.75 -1.80 23.45
N THR A 8 8.35 -2.95 22.93
CA THR A 8 8.61 -3.32 21.54
C THR A 8 7.74 -2.38 20.70
N THR A 9 8.15 -1.12 20.63
CA THR A 9 7.73 -0.25 19.54
C THR A 9 8.43 -0.86 18.34
N THR A 10 7.69 -1.67 17.58
CA THR A 10 8.15 -2.20 16.30
C THR A 10 8.37 -1.00 15.40
N GLU A 11 9.56 -0.40 15.48
CA GLU A 11 10.03 0.60 14.54
C GLU A 11 10.23 -0.16 13.24
N VAL A 12 9.24 -0.07 12.34
CA VAL A 12 9.35 -0.73 11.04
C VAL A 12 10.28 0.13 10.20
N ASP A 13 11.50 -0.35 10.01
CA ASP A 13 12.50 0.32 9.18
C ASP A 13 12.08 0.23 7.70
N TYR A 14 12.16 1.37 7.00
CA TYR A 14 11.83 1.44 5.58
C TYR A 14 12.71 2.47 4.86
N GLN A 15 12.93 2.21 3.58
CA GLN A 15 13.59 3.12 2.67
C GLN A 15 12.55 3.72 1.72
N ALA A 16 12.37 5.04 1.76
CA ALA A 16 11.63 5.75 0.72
C ALA A 16 12.48 5.88 -0.55
N LEU A 17 11.99 5.36 -1.67
CA LEU A 17 12.61 5.46 -2.99
C LEU A 17 12.09 6.67 -3.78
N THR A 18 10.90 7.17 -3.43
CA THR A 18 10.36 8.44 -3.93
C THR A 18 9.99 9.37 -2.76
N PRO A 19 9.86 10.68 -3.00
CA PRO A 19 9.41 11.62 -1.97
C PRO A 19 8.02 11.26 -1.43
N LEU A 20 7.83 11.44 -0.12
CA LEU A 20 6.53 11.31 0.53
C LEU A 20 5.73 12.62 0.43
N GLY A 21 4.43 12.55 0.73
CA GLY A 21 3.48 13.66 0.66
C GLY A 21 2.80 13.83 -0.70
N GLY A 22 3.14 12.98 -1.68
CA GLY A 22 2.52 12.94 -3.00
C GLY A 22 1.31 12.00 -3.07
N PRO A 23 0.69 11.87 -4.27
CA PRO A 23 -0.38 10.91 -4.53
C PRO A 23 0.12 9.46 -4.64
N GLU A 24 1.44 9.26 -4.77
CA GLU A 24 2.11 7.97 -4.80
C GLU A 24 3.38 8.05 -3.95
N ALA A 25 3.73 6.96 -3.29
CA ALA A 25 5.07 6.74 -2.74
C ALA A 25 5.57 5.33 -3.07
N HIS A 26 6.84 5.22 -3.37
CA HIS A 26 7.56 3.95 -3.53
C HIS A 26 8.47 3.76 -2.33
N VAL A 27 8.26 2.68 -1.59
CA VAL A 27 9.05 2.34 -0.40
C VAL A 27 9.53 0.90 -0.46
N ARG A 28 10.65 0.63 0.18
CA ARG A 28 11.16 -0.73 0.43
C ARG A 28 11.29 -0.98 1.91
N PHE A 29 10.95 -2.19 2.33
CA PHE A 29 11.12 -2.60 3.72
C PHE A 29 11.27 -4.12 3.81
N ALA A 30 11.94 -4.59 4.85
CA ALA A 30 12.03 -6.01 5.13
C ALA A 30 10.74 -6.51 5.79
N GLY A 31 10.29 -7.71 5.45
CA GLY A 31 9.14 -8.33 6.09
C GLY A 31 9.07 -9.83 5.84
N ARG A 32 7.89 -10.41 6.06
CA ARG A 32 7.64 -11.83 5.81
C ARG A 32 6.42 -12.02 4.92
N LEU A 33 6.50 -12.99 4.01
CA LEU A 33 5.38 -13.50 3.25
C LEU A 33 5.30 -15.01 3.47
N GLN A 34 4.21 -15.50 4.06
CA GLN A 34 4.03 -16.92 4.42
C GLN A 34 5.23 -17.48 5.22
N ASP A 35 5.64 -16.75 6.26
CA ASP A 35 6.82 -17.01 7.11
C ASP A 35 8.19 -16.91 6.41
N ARG A 36 8.23 -16.71 5.09
CA ARG A 36 9.49 -16.52 4.36
C ARG A 36 9.94 -15.05 4.43
N PRO A 37 11.21 -14.78 4.73
CA PRO A 37 11.74 -13.42 4.67
C PRO A 37 11.74 -12.92 3.22
N VAL A 38 11.23 -11.72 3.02
CA VAL A 38 11.19 -11.05 1.72
C VAL A 38 11.52 -9.57 1.88
N ILE A 39 12.01 -8.96 0.79
CA ILE A 39 12.05 -7.51 0.67
C ILE A 39 10.77 -7.09 -0.05
N TRP A 40 9.97 -6.28 0.61
CA TRP A 40 8.79 -5.67 0.01
C TRP A 40 9.23 -4.49 -0.83
N ASP A 41 8.89 -4.52 -2.12
CA ASP A 41 8.98 -3.39 -3.04
C ASP A 41 7.57 -2.82 -3.20
N ALA A 42 7.22 -1.85 -2.35
CA ALA A 42 5.84 -1.41 -2.16
C ALA A 42 5.57 -0.07 -2.82
N ARG A 43 4.55 -0.03 -3.68
CA ARG A 43 3.96 1.20 -4.21
C ARG A 43 2.65 1.48 -3.48
N LEU A 44 2.63 2.59 -2.78
CA LEU A 44 1.47 3.12 -2.08
C LEU A 44 0.85 4.19 -2.97
N LEU A 45 -0.43 4.06 -3.28
CA LEU A 45 -1.15 4.99 -4.14
C LEU A 45 -2.40 5.47 -3.42
N THR A 46 -2.74 6.74 -3.59
CA THR A 46 -4.09 7.19 -3.23
C THR A 46 -5.08 6.62 -4.24
N LEU A 47 -6.33 6.39 -3.83
CA LEU A 47 -7.39 5.99 -4.77
C LEU A 47 -7.58 7.04 -5.90
N GLY A 48 -7.30 8.32 -5.61
CA GLY A 48 -7.27 9.37 -6.63
C GLY A 48 -6.16 9.18 -7.67
N ALA A 49 -4.98 8.73 -7.26
CA ALA A 49 -3.90 8.38 -8.19
C ALA A 49 -4.28 7.18 -9.08
N VAL A 50 -4.92 6.16 -8.49
CA VAL A 50 -5.42 4.99 -9.22
C VAL A 50 -6.47 5.40 -10.24
N TYR A 51 -7.45 6.21 -9.84
CA TYR A 51 -8.47 6.76 -10.74
C TYR A 51 -7.85 7.54 -11.91
N ARG A 52 -6.89 8.42 -11.63
CA ARG A 52 -6.19 9.20 -12.66
C ARG A 52 -5.48 8.28 -13.66
N HIS A 53 -4.75 7.28 -13.17
CA HIS A 53 -4.08 6.31 -14.02
C HIS A 53 -5.06 5.58 -14.95
N MET A 54 -6.19 5.10 -14.43
CA MET A 54 -7.23 4.43 -15.22
C MET A 54 -7.85 5.34 -16.30
N ARG A 55 -7.91 6.66 -16.05
CA ARG A 55 -8.32 7.62 -17.10
C ARG A 55 -7.25 7.79 -18.17
N GLU A 56 -5.99 7.92 -17.77
CA GLU A 56 -4.85 8.12 -18.67
C GLU A 56 -4.60 6.90 -19.56
N THR A 57 -4.83 5.68 -19.05
CA THR A 57 -4.71 4.42 -19.80
C THR A 57 -5.93 4.10 -20.65
N GLY A 58 -7.04 4.83 -20.50
CA GLY A 58 -8.29 4.59 -21.22
C GLY A 58 -9.12 3.41 -20.70
N GLU A 59 -8.83 2.92 -19.48
CA GLU A 59 -9.63 1.89 -18.81
C GLU A 59 -11.02 2.40 -18.43
N LEU A 60 -11.15 3.70 -18.19
CA LEU A 60 -12.42 4.38 -17.95
C LEU A 60 -12.94 5.01 -19.23
N ARG A 61 -14.22 4.78 -19.53
CA ARG A 61 -14.89 5.51 -20.60
C ARG A 61 -15.09 6.98 -20.19
N PRO A 62 -15.03 7.93 -21.13
CA PRO A 62 -15.47 9.30 -20.87
C PRO A 62 -16.90 9.31 -20.33
N GLY A 63 -17.21 10.08 -19.29
CA GLY A 63 -18.54 10.08 -18.67
C GLY A 63 -18.77 9.00 -17.61
N GLN A 64 -17.80 8.11 -17.37
CA GLN A 64 -17.99 6.98 -16.46
C GLN A 64 -17.54 7.32 -15.04
N SER A 65 -18.49 7.32 -14.11
CA SER A 65 -18.18 7.30 -12.66
C SER A 65 -17.70 5.90 -12.26
N VAL A 66 -16.72 5.82 -11.35
CA VAL A 66 -16.18 4.56 -10.84
C VAL A 66 -16.08 4.58 -9.33
N THR A 67 -16.42 3.46 -8.70
CA THR A 67 -16.20 3.25 -7.26
C THR A 67 -14.97 2.38 -7.08
N LEU A 68 -13.95 2.93 -6.42
CA LEU A 68 -12.72 2.21 -6.10
C LEU A 68 -12.71 1.87 -4.61
N THR A 69 -12.40 0.61 -4.29
CA THR A 69 -12.16 0.18 -2.91
C THR A 69 -10.66 0.20 -2.64
N GLN A 70 -10.27 0.51 -1.40
CA GLN A 70 -8.87 0.30 -1.01
C GLN A 70 -8.48 -1.16 -1.22
N PHE A 71 -7.23 -1.37 -1.60
CA PHE A 71 -6.77 -2.69 -1.98
C PHE A 71 -5.31 -2.89 -1.61
N LEU A 72 -4.93 -4.15 -1.52
CA LEU A 72 -3.58 -4.63 -1.39
C LEU A 72 -3.40 -5.71 -2.46
N GLU A 73 -2.45 -5.51 -3.37
CA GLU A 73 -2.14 -6.41 -4.46
C GLU A 73 -0.70 -6.86 -4.34
N ILE A 74 -0.51 -8.17 -4.21
CA ILE A 74 0.81 -8.80 -4.05
C ILE A 74 1.11 -9.55 -5.35
N GLU A 75 2.19 -9.17 -6.03
CA GLU A 75 2.69 -10.01 -7.12
C GLU A 75 3.43 -11.23 -6.54
N PRO A 76 3.43 -12.38 -7.25
CA PRO A 76 4.25 -13.53 -6.87
C PRO A 76 5.71 -13.10 -6.64
N ALA A 77 6.28 -13.47 -5.50
CA ALA A 77 7.66 -13.12 -5.18
C ALA A 77 8.63 -13.78 -6.18
N GLY A 78 9.52 -12.98 -6.76
CA GLY A 78 10.65 -13.42 -7.58
C GLY A 78 11.95 -13.00 -6.93
N ASP A 79 12.93 -13.90 -6.86
CA ASP A 79 14.29 -13.61 -6.35
C ASP A 79 14.35 -12.97 -4.94
N GLY A 80 13.37 -13.27 -4.07
CA GLY A 80 13.30 -12.73 -2.70
C GLY A 80 12.76 -11.30 -2.59
N ILE A 81 12.42 -10.67 -3.72
CA ILE A 81 11.71 -9.39 -3.77
C ILE A 81 10.24 -9.66 -4.07
N CYS A 82 9.36 -9.07 -3.26
CA CYS A 82 7.93 -9.17 -3.44
C CYS A 82 7.35 -7.79 -3.72
N LYS A 83 6.77 -7.64 -4.92
CA LYS A 83 6.13 -6.38 -5.30
C LYS A 83 4.76 -6.29 -4.66
N LEU A 84 4.49 -5.13 -4.10
CA LEU A 84 3.27 -4.83 -3.40
C LEU A 84 2.69 -3.52 -3.93
N ARG A 85 1.41 -3.51 -4.24
CA ARG A 85 0.65 -2.30 -4.55
C ARG A 85 -0.44 -2.12 -3.52
N VAL A 86 -0.55 -0.93 -2.95
CA VAL A 86 -1.60 -0.63 -1.96
C VAL A 86 -2.33 0.62 -2.39
N GLY A 87 -3.63 0.50 -2.65
CA GLY A 87 -4.52 1.63 -2.88
C GLY A 87 -5.17 2.07 -1.57
N LEU A 88 -5.04 3.34 -1.20
CA LEU A 88 -5.53 3.89 0.06
C LEU A 88 -6.47 5.09 -0.18
N ASP A 89 -7.53 5.20 0.62
CA ASP A 89 -8.45 6.35 0.57
C ASP A 89 -7.93 7.47 1.49
N VAL A 90 -6.85 8.09 1.05
CA VAL A 90 -6.18 9.19 1.73
C VAL A 90 -5.84 10.29 0.73
N PRO A 91 -5.73 11.56 1.15
CA PRO A 91 -5.42 12.66 0.24
C PRO A 91 -3.98 12.61 -0.29
N CYS A 92 -3.03 12.10 0.50
CA CYS A 92 -1.63 11.95 0.13
C CYS A 92 -0.98 10.80 0.91
N ILE A 93 0.17 10.33 0.43
CA ILE A 93 0.97 9.28 1.07
C ILE A 93 2.08 9.94 1.89
N ASP A 94 1.77 10.29 3.13
CA ASP A 94 2.71 10.82 4.12
C ASP A 94 3.36 9.71 4.96
N GLU A 95 4.36 10.07 5.76
CA GLU A 95 5.06 9.13 6.64
C GLU A 95 4.13 8.38 7.61
N PRO A 96 3.17 9.04 8.30
CA PRO A 96 2.16 8.34 9.09
C PRO A 96 1.38 7.28 8.30
N THR A 97 1.03 7.56 7.05
CA THR A 97 0.36 6.61 6.16
C THR A 97 1.27 5.43 5.84
N VAL A 98 2.51 5.67 5.45
CA VAL A 98 3.51 4.62 5.19
C VAL A 98 3.64 3.70 6.40
N LEU A 99 3.92 4.26 7.58
CA LEU A 99 4.13 3.48 8.80
C LEU A 99 2.91 2.63 9.16
N LYS A 100 1.70 3.18 9.09
CA LYS A 100 0.46 2.42 9.33
C LYS A 100 0.30 1.26 8.36
N THR A 101 0.57 1.49 7.08
CA THR A 101 0.50 0.44 6.05
C THR A 101 1.52 -0.66 6.29
N LEU A 102 2.76 -0.30 6.61
CA LEU A 102 3.83 -1.25 6.91
C LEU A 102 3.52 -2.10 8.16
N ILE A 103 2.99 -1.48 9.22
CA ILE A 103 2.53 -2.19 10.43
C ILE A 103 1.39 -3.16 10.08
N MET A 104 0.44 -2.73 9.27
CA MET A 104 -0.68 -3.56 8.82
C MET A 104 -0.17 -4.78 8.03
N ILE A 105 0.76 -4.59 7.09
CA ILE A 105 1.37 -5.68 6.32
C ILE A 105 2.11 -6.67 7.22
N HIS A 106 2.87 -6.18 8.21
CA HIS A 106 3.56 -7.04 9.17
C HIS A 106 2.63 -7.88 10.03
N ASN A 107 1.47 -7.33 10.40
CA ASN A 107 0.51 -8.01 11.26
C ASN A 107 -0.40 -8.98 10.50
N TYR A 108 -0.51 -8.83 9.17
CA TYR A 108 -1.37 -9.68 8.36
C TYR A 108 -0.69 -11.02 8.03
N GLN A 109 -0.94 -12.03 8.88
CA GLN A 109 -0.37 -13.38 8.72
C GLN A 109 -0.92 -14.16 7.50
N ARG A 110 -2.00 -13.68 6.88
CA ARG A 110 -2.72 -14.36 5.78
C ARG A 110 -2.48 -13.72 4.41
N LEU A 111 -1.44 -12.89 4.27
CA LEU A 111 -1.10 -12.31 2.97
C LEU A 111 -0.74 -13.41 1.97
N GLN A 112 -1.41 -13.36 0.82
CA GLN A 112 -1.21 -14.29 -0.28
C GLN A 112 -1.12 -13.49 -1.58
N PRO A 113 -0.34 -13.96 -2.57
CA PRO A 113 -0.33 -13.38 -3.91
C PRO A 113 -1.74 -13.15 -4.46
N GLY A 114 -1.92 -12.06 -5.19
CA GLY A 114 -3.21 -11.61 -5.71
C GLY A 114 -3.70 -10.31 -5.07
N ARG A 115 -4.89 -9.89 -5.47
CA ARG A 115 -5.54 -8.65 -5.04
C ARG A 115 -6.53 -8.93 -3.90
N HIS A 116 -6.47 -8.09 -2.88
CA HIS A 116 -7.31 -8.12 -1.70
C HIS A 116 -7.90 -6.73 -1.50
N ASP A 117 -9.20 -6.57 -1.73
CA ASP A 117 -9.90 -5.32 -1.44
C ASP A 117 -10.33 -5.30 0.04
N TYR A 118 -10.18 -4.16 0.71
CA TYR A 118 -10.50 -4.00 2.13
C TYR A 118 -10.92 -2.57 2.48
N GLY A 119 -11.62 -2.40 3.60
CA GLY A 119 -11.94 -1.06 4.12
C GLY A 119 -12.88 -0.24 3.22
N PRO A 120 -12.85 1.10 3.33
CA PRO A 120 -13.74 1.99 2.59
C PRO A 120 -13.56 1.95 1.07
N SER A 121 -14.64 2.28 0.38
CA SER A 121 -14.68 2.57 -1.04
C SER A 121 -14.98 4.04 -1.27
N ARG A 122 -14.42 4.60 -2.33
CA ARG A 122 -14.66 5.97 -2.76
C ARG A 122 -15.16 6.00 -4.20
N THR A 123 -16.24 6.73 -4.42
CA THR A 123 -16.75 7.01 -5.77
C THR A 123 -16.07 8.25 -6.32
N PHE A 124 -15.49 8.10 -7.50
CA PHE A 124 -14.94 9.19 -8.30
C PHE A 124 -15.97 9.54 -9.37
N PRO A 125 -16.59 10.73 -9.29
CA PRO A 125 -17.53 11.17 -10.30
C PRO A 125 -16.80 11.42 -11.63
N ASP A 126 -17.56 11.44 -12.72
CA ASP A 126 -17.09 12.04 -13.95
C ASP A 126 -16.83 13.54 -13.73
N GLU A 127 -15.60 13.99 -13.97
CA GLU A 127 -15.30 15.42 -14.02
C GLU A 127 -15.60 15.91 -15.44
N ASN A 128 -16.81 16.46 -15.61
CA ASN A 128 -17.29 17.13 -16.83
C ASN A 128 -16.62 18.48 -17.06
#